data_AF-A0A5B7EYI6-F1
#
_entry.id   AF-A0A5B7EYI6-F1
#
_cell.length_a   1.000
_cell.length_b   1.000
_cell.length_c   1.000
_cell.angle_alpha   90.00
_cell.angle_beta   90.00
_cell.angle_gamma   90.00
#
_symmetry.space_group_name_H-M   'P 1'
#
loop_
_entity.id
_entity.type
_entity.pdbx_description
1 polymer ?
#
loop_
_entity_poly.entity_id
_entity_poly.type
_entity_poly.pdbx_seq_one_letter_code
_entity_poly.pdbx_strand_id
1 'polypeptide(L)'
;MFEVLRDEESGISRGTDHKHPTAGSMVSVVSQGEGRPSCHWFTGTPDPCRSVFKPFIFTNNVKISPHIQSPHIPEDQDPAKVCEYGSFQKYEREWCYRYSEEWQQGLEM
;
A
#
# COMPACT_ATOMS: atom_id res chain seq x y z
N MET A 1 11.16 1.87 12.06
CA MET A 1 11.23 0.93 10.92
C MET A 1 10.63 1.55 9.66
N PHE A 2 9.39 2.06 9.68
CA PHE A 2 8.82 2.76 8.51
C PHE A 2 9.66 3.94 8.05
N GLU A 3 10.20 4.77 8.97
CA GLU A 3 11.10 5.88 8.63
C GLU A 3 12.35 5.42 7.87
N VAL A 4 12.98 4.33 8.31
CA VAL A 4 14.15 3.74 7.63
C VAL A 4 13.80 3.29 6.22
N LEU A 5 12.63 2.68 6.01
CA LEU A 5 12.18 2.24 4.69
C LEU A 5 11.68 3.41 3.80
N ARG A 6 11.59 4.62 4.35
CA ARG A 6 11.31 5.86 3.64
C ARG A 6 12.55 6.72 3.44
N ASP A 7 13.71 6.28 3.92
CA ASP A 7 14.93 7.06 3.81
C ASP A 7 15.51 6.94 2.40
N GLU A 8 15.31 8.00 1.62
CA GLU A 8 15.88 8.15 0.27
C GLU A 8 17.33 8.63 0.30
N GLU A 9 17.74 9.38 1.33
CA GLU A 9 19.08 9.96 1.43
C GLU A 9 20.13 8.87 1.62
N SER A 10 19.84 7.85 2.44
CA SER A 10 20.71 6.67 2.58
C SER A 10 20.66 5.72 1.37
N GLY A 11 19.71 5.92 0.45
CA GLY A 11 19.50 5.06 -0.71
C GLY A 11 18.82 3.71 -0.39
N ILE A 12 18.29 3.54 0.83
CA ILE A 12 17.46 2.38 1.20
C ILE A 12 16.15 2.40 0.41
N SER A 13 15.49 3.56 0.35
CA SER A 13 14.39 3.83 -0.55
C SER A 13 14.92 4.49 -1.82
N ARG A 14 14.55 3.97 -2.99
CA ARG A 14 14.92 4.56 -4.28
C ARG A 14 13.67 5.13 -4.92
N GLY A 15 13.68 6.44 -5.17
CA GLY A 15 12.59 7.18 -5.79
C GLY A 15 12.18 6.62 -7.16
N THR A 16 10.98 7.01 -7.61
CA THR A 16 10.38 6.50 -8.86
C THR A 16 11.12 6.91 -10.14
N ASP A 17 11.96 7.94 -10.06
CA ASP A 17 12.83 8.44 -11.12
C ASP A 17 14.18 7.69 -11.18
N HIS A 18 14.50 6.88 -10.16
CA HIS A 18 15.74 6.11 -10.13
C HIS A 18 15.73 4.98 -11.17
N LYS A 19 16.89 4.64 -11.73
CA LYS A 19 17.05 3.55 -12.74
C LYS A 19 16.51 2.20 -12.25
N HIS A 20 16.59 1.96 -10.94
CA HIS A 20 16.06 0.78 -10.27
C HIS A 20 15.23 1.24 -9.06
N PRO A 21 13.96 1.65 -9.27
CA PRO A 21 13.13 2.21 -8.21
C PRO A 21 12.77 1.12 -7.19
N THR A 22 12.50 1.52 -5.95
CA THR A 22 11.99 0.59 -4.94
C THR A 22 10.57 0.18 -5.32
N ALA A 23 10.34 -1.11 -5.62
CA ALA A 23 9.02 -1.58 -6.03
C ALA A 23 7.99 -1.57 -4.89
N GLY A 24 8.44 -1.62 -3.65
CA GLY A 24 7.62 -1.58 -2.45
C GLY A 24 8.44 -1.86 -1.19
N SER A 25 7.83 -1.67 -0.03
CA SER A 25 8.45 -1.86 1.28
C SER A 25 7.52 -2.66 2.18
N MET A 26 8.11 -3.46 3.07
CA MET A 26 7.36 -4.30 3.99
C MET A 26 7.98 -4.31 5.39
N VAL A 27 7.13 -4.37 6.40
CA VAL A 27 7.52 -4.60 7.80
C VAL A 27 6.64 -5.69 8.35
N SER A 28 7.23 -6.69 9.00
CA SER A 28 6.47 -7.77 9.64
C SER A 28 6.83 -7.83 11.11
N VAL A 29 5.80 -7.93 11.96
CA VAL A 29 5.95 -8.20 13.39
C VAL A 29 5.30 -9.54 13.66
N VAL A 30 6.12 -10.53 14.04
CA VAL A 30 5.65 -11.84 14.46
C VAL A 30 5.51 -11.83 15.98
N SER A 31 4.28 -12.00 16.47
CA SER A 31 4.02 -12.05 17.90
C SER A 31 4.44 -13.41 18.47
N GLN A 32 5.07 -13.40 19.65
CA GLN A 32 5.52 -14.60 20.35
C GLN A 32 4.54 -15.08 21.44
N GLY A 33 3.34 -14.49 21.57
CA GLY A 33 2.38 -14.86 22.62
C GLY A 33 0.96 -14.33 22.40
N GLU A 34 0.07 -14.61 23.36
CA GLU A 34 -1.39 -14.39 23.24
C GLU A 34 -1.86 -12.92 23.32
N GLY A 35 -0.96 -11.94 23.43
CA GLY A 35 -1.33 -10.54 23.69
C GLY A 35 -1.52 -9.66 22.45
N ARG A 36 -0.99 -10.06 21.28
CA ARG A 36 -1.07 -9.28 20.04
C ARG A 36 -1.03 -10.21 18.83
N PRO A 37 -1.81 -9.93 17.77
CA PRO A 37 -1.71 -10.70 16.55
C PRO A 37 -0.44 -10.34 15.78
N SER A 38 0.13 -11.31 15.05
CA SER A 38 1.16 -11.01 14.06
C SER A 38 0.58 -10.11 12.97
N CYS A 39 1.35 -9.12 12.54
CA CYS A 39 0.90 -8.13 11.57
C CYS A 39 1.99 -7.85 10.55
N HIS A 40 1.58 -7.73 9.29
CA HIS A 40 2.41 -7.41 8.17
C HIS A 40 1.94 -6.09 7.56
N TRP A 41 2.86 -5.19 7.32
CA TRP A 41 2.59 -3.91 6.68
C TRP A 41 3.28 -3.86 5.34
N PHE A 42 2.57 -3.44 4.30
CA PHE A 42 3.12 -3.31 2.95
C PHE A 42 2.76 -1.96 2.34
N THR A 43 3.64 -1.43 1.50
CA THR A 43 3.32 -0.32 0.61
C THR A 43 2.75 -0.88 -0.68
N GLY A 44 1.54 -0.45 -1.07
CA GLY A 44 0.88 -0.91 -2.30
C GLY A 44 1.37 -0.23 -3.58
N THR A 45 2.40 0.62 -3.49
CA THR A 45 2.95 1.35 -4.64
C THR A 45 4.49 1.50 -4.55
N PRO A 46 5.18 1.78 -5.67
CA PRO A 46 6.66 1.89 -5.77
C PRO A 46 7.30 3.15 -5.14
N ASP A 47 6.65 3.77 -4.17
CA ASP A 47 7.21 4.94 -3.46
C ASP A 47 6.79 4.86 -1.98
N PRO A 48 7.64 4.33 -1.10
CA PRO A 48 7.35 4.22 0.32
C PRO A 48 7.15 5.57 1.03
N CYS A 49 7.77 6.64 0.53
CA CYS A 49 7.66 8.00 1.09
C CYS A 49 6.25 8.53 0.93
N ARG A 50 5.65 8.30 -0.24
CA ARG A 50 4.27 8.70 -0.57
C ARG A 50 3.22 7.63 -0.24
N SER A 51 3.65 6.42 0.10
CA SER A 51 2.77 5.32 0.46
C SER A 51 2.46 5.23 1.95
N VAL A 52 1.22 4.86 2.22
CA VAL A 52 0.80 4.30 3.51
C VAL A 52 1.20 2.83 3.58
N PHE A 53 1.71 2.44 4.75
CA PHE A 53 1.93 1.05 5.13
C PHE A 53 0.60 0.45 5.59
N LYS A 54 -0.04 -0.37 4.74
CA LYS A 54 -1.35 -0.97 5.03
C LYS A 54 -1.17 -2.20 5.91
N PRO A 55 -1.87 -2.31 7.06
CA PRO A 55 -1.76 -3.46 7.94
C PRO A 55 -2.56 -4.67 7.42
N PHE A 56 -1.94 -5.85 7.49
CA PHE A 56 -2.53 -7.15 7.19
C PHE A 56 -2.28 -8.08 8.36
N ILE A 57 -3.37 -8.57 8.94
CA ILE A 57 -3.37 -9.43 10.13
C ILE A 57 -3.99 -10.77 9.76
N PHE A 58 -3.24 -11.85 9.96
CA PHE A 58 -3.69 -13.21 9.67
C PHE A 58 -4.11 -13.92 10.96
N THR A 59 -5.29 -13.56 11.49
CA THR A 59 -5.88 -14.22 12.65
C THR A 59 -7.36 -14.50 12.44
N ASN A 60 -7.90 -15.47 13.17
CA ASN A 60 -9.33 -15.76 13.15
C ASN A 60 -10.14 -14.50 13.50
N ASN A 61 -11.27 -14.30 12.80
CA ASN A 61 -12.21 -13.18 13.01
C ASN A 61 -11.59 -11.78 12.87
N VAL A 62 -10.56 -11.62 12.03
CA VAL A 62 -10.00 -10.29 11.75
C VAL A 62 -11.07 -9.37 11.14
N LYS A 63 -11.22 -8.17 11.72
CA LYS A 63 -12.04 -7.11 11.13
C LYS A 63 -11.15 -6.30 10.19
N ILE A 64 -11.34 -6.51 8.89
CA ILE A 64 -10.66 -5.75 7.85
C ILE A 64 -11.25 -4.34 7.82
N SER A 65 -10.40 -3.31 7.81
CA SER A 65 -10.86 -1.93 7.65
C SER A 65 -11.58 -1.81 6.31
N PRO A 66 -12.78 -1.21 6.23
CA PRO A 66 -13.46 -0.94 4.95
C PRO A 66 -12.56 -0.17 3.98
N HIS A 67 -11.62 0.58 4.54
CA HIS A 67 -10.69 1.38 3.79
C HIS A 67 -9.57 0.55 3.09
N ILE A 68 -9.36 -0.72 3.41
CA ILE A 68 -8.41 -1.56 2.63
C ILE A 68 -9.12 -2.52 1.67
N GLN A 69 -10.44 -2.35 1.52
CA GLN A 69 -11.25 -3.08 0.57
C GLN A 69 -11.17 -2.41 -0.80
N SER A 70 -11.08 -3.21 -1.87
CA SER A 70 -11.21 -2.67 -3.23
C SER A 70 -12.62 -2.09 -3.41
N PRO A 71 -12.77 -0.95 -4.10
CA PRO A 71 -14.09 -0.46 -4.46
C PRO A 71 -14.82 -1.50 -5.30
N HIS A 72 -16.13 -1.58 -5.13
CA HIS A 72 -16.96 -2.38 -6.02
C HIS A 72 -17.19 -1.60 -7.32
N ILE A 73 -16.58 -2.07 -8.41
CA ILE A 73 -16.73 -1.47 -9.74
C ILE A 73 -17.56 -2.44 -10.60
N PRO A 74 -18.66 -1.99 -11.23
CA PRO A 74 -19.42 -2.79 -12.19
C PRO A 74 -18.54 -3.32 -13.34
N GLU A 75 -18.80 -4.53 -13.83
CA GLU A 75 -17.94 -5.19 -14.84
C GLU A 75 -17.77 -4.37 -16.14
N ASP A 76 -18.83 -3.67 -16.56
CA ASP A 76 -18.85 -2.80 -17.75
C ASP A 76 -18.05 -1.50 -17.57
N GLN A 77 -17.67 -1.18 -16.33
CA GLN A 77 -16.90 0.00 -15.95
C GLN A 77 -15.56 -0.37 -15.31
N ASP A 78 -15.27 -1.66 -15.12
CA ASP A 78 -14.02 -2.14 -14.55
C ASP A 78 -12.88 -1.85 -15.53
N PRO A 79 -11.95 -0.94 -15.20
CA PRO A 79 -10.85 -0.61 -16.09
C PRO A 79 -9.98 -1.84 -16.38
N ALA A 80 -9.97 -2.85 -15.51
CA ALA A 80 -9.24 -4.10 -15.73
C ALA A 80 -9.86 -4.96 -16.85
N LYS A 81 -11.14 -4.76 -17.15
CA LYS A 81 -11.93 -5.50 -18.14
C LYS A 81 -12.08 -4.72 -19.44
N VAL A 82 -12.10 -3.40 -19.37
CA VAL A 82 -12.44 -2.52 -20.51
C VAL A 82 -11.19 -1.90 -21.16
N CYS A 83 -10.10 -1.68 -20.39
CA CYS A 83 -8.90 -1.03 -20.92
C CYS A 83 -7.89 -2.02 -21.53
N GLU A 84 -7.13 -1.56 -22.53
CA GLU A 84 -5.96 -2.31 -23.02
C GLU A 84 -4.91 -2.53 -21.93
N TYR A 85 -4.22 -3.68 -22.00
CA TYR A 85 -3.20 -4.12 -21.05
C TYR A 85 -1.99 -3.16 -21.04
N GLY A 86 -2.09 -2.09 -20.24
CA GLY A 86 -1.05 -1.05 -20.11
C GLY A 86 -1.60 0.30 -19.64
N SER A 87 -2.77 0.72 -20.13
CA SER A 87 -3.45 1.93 -19.62
C SER A 87 -4.01 1.71 -18.22
N PHE A 88 -4.44 0.48 -17.93
CA PHE A 88 -4.89 0.04 -16.61
C PHE A 88 -3.83 0.26 -15.51
N GLN A 89 -2.57 -0.12 -15.75
CA GLN A 89 -1.49 0.00 -14.76
C GLN A 89 -1.18 1.44 -14.37
N LYS A 90 -1.35 2.40 -15.29
CA LYS A 90 -1.17 3.82 -14.98
C LYS A 90 -2.30 4.32 -14.08
N TYR A 91 -3.54 3.95 -14.41
CA TYR A 91 -4.73 4.29 -13.64
C TYR A 91 -4.67 3.76 -12.19
N GLU A 92 -4.29 2.49 -12.00
CA GLU A 92 -4.17 1.90 -10.67
C GLU A 92 -3.13 2.60 -9.79
N ARG A 93 -1.99 3.00 -10.36
CA ARG A 93 -0.94 3.70 -9.60
C ARG A 93 -1.43 5.06 -9.09
N GLU A 94 -1.99 5.87 -9.97
CA GLU A 94 -2.50 7.20 -9.61
C GLU A 94 -3.64 7.11 -8.58
N TRP A 95 -4.53 6.12 -8.75
CA TRP A 95 -5.61 5.86 -7.80
C TRP A 95 -5.10 5.42 -6.42
N CYS A 96 -4.13 4.49 -6.38
CA CYS A 96 -3.53 4.02 -5.13
C CYS A 96 -2.79 5.13 -4.37
N TYR A 97 -2.09 6.04 -5.07
CA TYR A 97 -1.45 7.19 -4.42
C TYR A 97 -2.46 8.19 -3.89
N ARG A 98 -3.47 8.56 -4.67
CA ARG A 98 -4.54 9.45 -4.21
C ARG A 98 -5.21 8.90 -2.95
N TYR A 99 -5.53 7.61 -2.97
CA TYR A 99 -6.14 6.94 -1.84
C TYR A 99 -5.22 6.93 -0.60
N SER A 100 -3.92 6.73 -0.81
CA SER A 100 -2.89 6.82 0.24
C SER A 100 -2.82 8.21 0.86
N GLU A 101 -2.89 9.26 0.04
CA GLU A 101 -2.88 10.67 0.47
C GLU A 101 -4.17 11.04 1.23
N GLU A 102 -5.34 10.65 0.72
CA GLU A 102 -6.64 10.83 1.40
C GLU A 102 -6.67 10.15 2.77
N TRP A 103 -6.08 8.96 2.89
CA TRP A 103 -5.93 8.25 4.15
C TRP A 103 -5.03 8.96 5.16
N GLN A 104 -3.90 9.52 4.72
CA GLN A 104 -3.02 10.28 5.59
C GLN A 104 -3.74 11.50 6.15
N GLN A 105 -4.49 12.21 5.31
CA GLN A 105 -5.29 13.37 5.71
C GLN A 105 -6.42 13.00 6.67
N GLY A 106 -7.09 11.86 6.46
CA GLY A 106 -8.16 11.39 7.34
C GLY A 106 -7.70 10.89 8.72
N LEU A 107 -6.42 10.54 8.89
CA LEU A 107 -5.82 10.18 10.18
C LEU A 107 -5.40 11.39 11.02
N GLU A 108 -5.32 12.58 10.41
CA GLU A 108 -4.91 13.84 11.05
C GLU A 108 -6.10 14.69 11.55
N MET A 109 -7.35 14.20 11.42
CA MET A 109 -8.58 14.79 11.97
C MET A 109 -9.08 14.03 13.21
#